data_AF-A0A528D6H2-F1
#
_entry.id   AF-A0A528D6H2-F1
#
_cell.length_a   1.000
_cell.length_b   1.000
_cell.length_c   1.000
_cell.angle_alpha   90.00
_cell.angle_beta   90.00
_cell.angle_gamma   90.00
#
_symmetry.space_group_name_H-M   'P 1'
#
loop_
_entity.id
_entity.type
_entity.pdbx_description
1 polymer ?
#
loop_
_entity_poly.entity_id
_entity_poly.type
_entity_poly.pdbx_seq_one_letter_code
_entity_poly.pdbx_strand_id
1 'polypeptide(L)' 'TLTLLHLRTVLIATVAATIVAVALAILVTRPAGAEFLPLSRSLVNIGQTFPPVAVLALAVPAVGFGEKPTLIAL' A
#
# COMPACT_ATOMS: atom_id res chain seq x y z
N THR A 1 10.31 -5.32 -23.20
CA THR A 1 10.19 -3.93 -22.71
C THR A 1 9.03 -3.78 -21.74
N LEU A 2 7.80 -4.18 -22.10
CA LEU A 2 6.65 -4.15 -21.18
C LEU A 2 6.88 -4.95 -19.88
N THR A 3 7.44 -6.16 -19.98
CA THR A 3 7.77 -6.99 -18.81
C THR A 3 8.72 -6.29 -17.84
N LEU A 4 9.74 -5.60 -18.36
CA LEU A 4 10.70 -4.84 -17.55
C LEU A 4 10.05 -3.64 -16.86
N LEU A 5 9.16 -2.92 -17.56
CA LEU A 5 8.37 -1.83 -16.97
C LEU A 5 7.45 -2.36 -15.86
N HIS A 6 6.78 -3.49 -16.11
CA HIS A 6 5.92 -4.11 -15.11
C HIS A 6 6.70 -4.56 -13.87
N LEU A 7 7.87 -5.19 -14.05
CA LEU A 7 8.76 -5.54 -12.95
C LEU A 7 9.18 -4.30 -12.15
N ARG A 8 9.51 -3.18 -12.83
CA ARG A 8 9.84 -1.92 -12.15
C ARG A 8 8.67 -1.43 -11.30
N THR A 9 7.46 -1.37 -11.86
CA THR A 9 6.27 -0.88 -11.13
C THR A 9 5.98 -1.74 -9.90
N VAL A 10 5.96 -3.07 -10.07
CA VAL A 10 5.71 -4.01 -8.96
C VAL A 10 6.80 -3.92 -7.92
N LEU A 11 8.08 -3.84 -8.32
CA LEU A 11 9.20 -3.71 -7.39
C LEU A 11 9.09 -2.44 -6.55
N ILE A 12 8.77 -1.30 -7.17
CA ILE A 12 8.63 -0.03 -6.44
C ILE A 12 7.46 -0.11 -5.45
N ALA A 13 6.29 -0.56 -5.89
CA ALA A 13 5.11 -0.65 -5.02
C ALA A 13 5.35 -1.61 -3.84
N THR A 14 5.88 -2.81 -4.12
CA THR A 14 6.12 -3.83 -3.09
C THR A 14 7.19 -3.42 -2.08
N VAL A 15 8.27 -2.76 -2.52
CA VAL A 15 9.30 -2.25 -1.59
C VAL A 15 8.72 -1.16 -0.69
N ALA A 16 7.96 -0.21 -1.26
CA ALA A 16 7.32 0.85 -0.47
C ALA A 16 6.32 0.26 0.54
N ALA A 17 5.44 -0.65 0.12
CA ALA A 17 4.49 -1.34 0.98
C ALA A 17 5.18 -2.14 2.09
N THR A 18 6.28 -2.83 1.75
CA THR A 18 7.08 -3.62 2.72
C THR A 18 7.68 -2.72 3.80
N ILE A 19 8.25 -1.58 3.43
CA ILE A 19 8.82 -0.63 4.40
C ILE A 19 7.75 -0.18 5.40
N VAL A 20 6.58 0.22 4.91
CA VAL A 20 5.46 0.67 5.76
C VAL A 20 4.95 -0.46 6.65
N ALA A 21 4.72 -1.65 6.08
CA ALA A 21 4.22 -2.81 6.81
C ALA A 21 5.18 -3.27 7.91
N VAL A 22 6.48 -3.33 7.61
CA VAL A 22 7.51 -3.70 8.59
C VAL A 22 7.65 -2.64 9.68
N ALA A 23 7.61 -1.35 9.33
CA ALA A 23 7.64 -0.28 10.33
C ALA A 23 6.45 -0.35 11.29
N LEU A 24 5.23 -0.56 10.77
CA LEU A 24 4.03 -0.76 11.59
C LEU A 24 4.14 -2.03 12.44
N ALA A 25 4.62 -3.14 11.88
CA ALA A 25 4.81 -4.38 12.62
C ALA A 25 5.81 -4.20 13.78
N ILE A 26 6.92 -3.50 13.55
CA ILE A 26 7.89 -3.15 14.60
C ILE A 26 7.23 -2.25 15.66
N LEU A 27 6.49 -1.22 15.25
CA LEU A 27 5.81 -0.31 16.18
C LEU A 27 4.88 -1.06 17.13
N VAL A 28 3.98 -1.89 16.60
CA VAL A 28 2.94 -2.55 17.41
C VAL A 28 3.44 -3.77 18.19
N THR A 29 4.64 -4.28 17.89
CA THR A 29 5.28 -5.37 18.66
C THR A 29 6.12 -4.86 19.84
N ARG A 30 6.34 -3.55 19.95
CA ARG A 30 7.07 -2.93 21.07
C ARG A 30 6.10 -2.51 22.17
N PRO A 31 6.49 -2.59 23.46
CA PRO A 31 5.62 -2.21 24.58
C PRO A 31 5.02 -0.79 24.45
N ALA A 32 5.81 0.16 23.93
CA ALA A 32 5.39 1.54 23.73
C ALA A 32 4.34 1.74 22.61
N GLY A 33 4.21 0.79 21.68
CA GLY A 33 3.26 0.88 20.54
C GLY A 33 2.17 -0.17 20.55
N ALA A 34 2.12 -1.04 21.57
CA ALA A 34 1.18 -2.16 21.65
C ALA A 34 -0.29 -1.71 21.64
N GLU A 35 -0.59 -0.52 22.17
CA GLU A 35 -1.95 0.06 22.15
C GLU A 35 -2.46 0.35 20.73
N PHE A 36 -1.58 0.53 19.74
CA PHE A 36 -1.94 0.78 18.34
C PHE A 36 -2.21 -0.51 17.56
N LEU A 37 -2.02 -1.69 18.16
CA LEU A 37 -2.24 -2.98 17.48
C LEU A 37 -3.65 -3.11 16.87
N PRO A 38 -4.76 -2.74 17.55
CA PRO A 38 -6.09 -2.79 16.95
C PRO A 38 -6.21 -1.83 15.76
N LEU A 39 -5.65 -0.62 15.84
CA LEU A 39 -5.68 0.36 14.75
C LEU A 39 -4.88 -0.14 13.54
N SER A 40 -3.67 -0.66 13.76
CA SER A 40 -2.85 -1.25 12.70
C SER A 40 -3.57 -2.40 12.00
N ARG A 41 -4.26 -3.27 12.75
CA ARG A 41 -5.07 -4.36 12.17
C ARG A 41 -6.23 -3.82 11.34
N SER A 42 -6.96 -2.83 11.84
CA SER A 42 -8.06 -2.20 11.09
C SER A 42 -7.58 -1.59 9.77
N LEU A 43 -6.45 -0.87 9.78
CA LEU A 43 -5.87 -0.28 8.57
C LEU A 43 -5.48 -1.34 7.54
N VAL A 44 -4.80 -2.41 7.97
CA VAL A 44 -4.42 -3.52 7.08
C VAL A 44 -5.66 -4.21 6.51
N ASN A 45 -6.66 -4.49 7.34
CA ASN A 45 -7.91 -5.10 6.89
C ASN A 45 -8.66 -4.23 5.87
N ILE A 46 -8.72 -2.92 6.09
CA ILE A 46 -9.31 -1.98 5.12
C ILE A 46 -8.52 -2.02 3.82
N GLY A 47 -7.19 -1.88 3.86
CA GLY A 47 -6.36 -1.89 2.65
C GLY A 47 -6.48 -3.20 1.85
N GLN A 48 -6.56 -4.35 2.53
CA GLN A 48 -6.69 -5.66 1.88
C GLN A 48 -8.08 -5.95 1.33
N THR A 49 -9.13 -5.31 1.86
CA THR A 49 -10.53 -5.51 1.42
C THR A 49 -11.00 -4.46 0.43
N PHE A 50 -10.33 -3.31 0.36
CA PHE A 50 -10.72 -2.22 -0.52
C PHE A 50 -10.37 -2.56 -1.98
N PRO A 51 -11.36 -2.66 -2.87
CA PRO A 51 -11.14 -3.22 -4.20
C PRO A 51 -10.26 -2.30 -5.06
N PRO A 52 -9.27 -2.83 -5.81
CA PRO A 52 -8.35 -2.00 -6.60
C PRO A 52 -9.05 -1.08 -7.61
N VAL A 53 -10.18 -1.51 -8.18
CA VAL A 53 -10.97 -0.66 -9.09
C VAL A 53 -11.52 0.59 -8.40
N ALA A 54 -11.89 0.51 -7.12
CA ALA A 54 -12.31 1.67 -6.34
C ALA A 54 -11.13 2.59 -6.04
N VAL A 55 -9.94 2.04 -5.76
CA VAL A 55 -8.72 2.84 -5.61
C VAL A 55 -8.43 3.61 -6.89
N LEU A 56 -8.45 2.94 -8.04
CA LEU A 56 -8.21 3.59 -9.33
C LEU A 56 -9.26 4.66 -9.65
N ALA A 57 -10.53 4.41 -9.34
CA ALA A 57 -11.61 5.38 -9.53
C ALA A 57 -11.40 6.68 -8.72
N LEU A 58 -10.77 6.59 -7.55
CA LEU A 58 -10.41 7.74 -6.72
C LEU A 58 -9.06 8.36 -7.12
N ALA A 59 -8.09 7.53 -7.50
CA ALA A 59 -6.72 7.97 -7.77
C ALA A 59 -6.59 8.68 -9.12
N VAL A 60 -7.27 8.22 -10.17
CA VAL A 60 -7.15 8.82 -11.52
C VAL A 60 -7.57 10.30 -11.52
N PRO A 61 -8.71 10.72 -10.92
CA PRO A 61 -9.05 12.14 -10.81
C PRO A 61 -8.06 12.95 -9.96
N ALA A 62 -7.42 12.32 -8.97
CA ALA A 62 -6.52 13.01 -8.03
C ALA A 62 -5.10 13.21 -8.58
N VAL A 63 -4.55 12.23 -9.31
CA VAL A 63 -3.14 12.23 -9.74
C VAL A 63 -2.94 12.07 -11.25
N GLY A 64 -4.03 11.98 -12.01
CA GLY A 64 -4.04 11.81 -13.47
C GLY A 64 -3.89 10.35 -13.92
N PHE A 65 -3.97 10.12 -15.23
CA PHE A 65 -3.72 8.82 -15.84
C PHE A 65 -2.22 8.46 -15.86
N GLY A 66 -1.90 7.17 -15.86
CA GLY A 66 -0.53 6.65 -16.01
C GLY A 66 -0.16 5.60 -14.97
N GLU A 67 1.12 5.51 -14.62
CA GLU A 67 1.67 4.53 -13.66
C GLU A 67 1.32 4.87 -12.19
N LYS A 68 1.10 6.16 -11.87
CA LYS A 68 0.89 6.61 -10.48
C LYS A 68 -0.36 6.01 -9.82
N PRO A 69 -1.55 5.99 -10.45
CA PRO A 69 -2.73 5.33 -9.87
C PRO A 69 -2.50 3.83 -9.62
N THR A 70 -1.74 3.17 -10.50
CA THR A 70 -1.39 1.75 -10.34
C THR A 70 -0.49 1.54 -9.13
N LEU A 71 0.49 2.42 -8.90
CA LEU A 71 1.34 2.35 -7.70
C LEU A 71 0.56 2.60 -6.40
N ILE A 72 -0.54 3.36 -6.44
CA ILE A 72 -1.41 3.60 -5.27
C ILE A 72 -2.34 2.40 -5.02
N ALA A 73 -2.74 1.69 -6.09
CA ALA A 73 -3.64 0.55 -6.01
C ALA A 73 -2.96 -0.78 -5.68
N LEU A 74 -1.62 -0.85 -5.81
CA LEU A 74 -0.79 -2.02 -5.49
C LEU A 74 -0.23 -1.92 -4.06
#